data_AF-A0A523W033-F1
#
_entry.id   AF-A0A523W033-F1
#
_cell.length_a   1.000
_cell.length_b   1.000
_cell.length_c   1.000
_cell.angle_alpha   90.00
_cell.angle_beta   90.00
_cell.angle_gamma   90.00
#
_symmetry.space_group_name_H-M   'P 1'
#
loop_
_entity.id
_entity.type
_entity.pdbx_description
1 polymer ?
#
loop_
_entity_poly.entity_id
_entity_poly.type
_entity_poly.pdbx_seq_one_letter_code
_entity_poly.pdbx_strand_id
1 'polypeptide(L)' 'METILSFAAILLLGLLAARILRRVKFPAVTAYLLLGVVIGPGVLGLVAGPVLDASGSISNIVLS' A
#
# COMPACT_ATOMS: atom_id res chain seq x y z
N MET A 1 -2.24 17.27 -8.45
CA MET A 1 -2.49 16.23 -9.47
C MET A 1 -1.83 14.90 -9.13
N GLU A 2 -0.62 14.88 -8.57
CA GLU A 2 0.10 13.66 -8.19
C GLU A 2 -0.59 12.75 -7.15
N THR A 3 -1.39 13.31 -6.22
CA THR A 3 -2.00 12.52 -5.13
C THR A 3 -3.00 11.49 -5.63
N ILE A 4 -3.84 11.84 -6.62
CA ILE A 4 -4.85 10.92 -7.17
C ILE A 4 -4.17 9.78 -7.94
N LEU A 5 -3.13 10.10 -8.72
CA LEU A 5 -2.35 9.10 -9.45
C LEU A 5 -1.65 8.13 -8.48
N SER A 6 -1.03 8.67 -7.42
CA SER A 6 -0.42 7.88 -6.37
C SER A 6 -1.45 6.99 -5.66
N PHE A 7 -2.63 7.52 -5.33
CA PHE A 7 -3.71 6.73 -4.72
C PHE A 7 -4.19 5.61 -5.64
N ALA A 8 -4.40 5.91 -6.93
CA ALA A 8 -4.78 4.93 -7.92
C ALA A 8 -3.72 3.84 -8.08
N ALA A 9 -2.43 4.22 -8.10
CA ALA A 9 -1.31 3.28 -8.15
C ALA A 9 -1.28 2.38 -6.91
N ILE A 10 -1.46 2.92 -5.70
CA ILE A 10 -1.51 2.15 -4.45
C ILE A 10 -2.65 1.13 -4.48
N LEU A 11 -3.85 1.55 -4.91
CA LEU A 11 -5.01 0.64 -4.99
C LEU A 11 -4.82 -0.45 -6.05
N LEU A 12 -4.33 -0.10 -7.25
CA LEU A 12 -4.07 -1.07 -8.31
C LEU A 12 -2.96 -2.05 -7.92
N LEU A 13 -1.85 -1.56 -7.39
CA LEU A 13 -0.72 -2.39 -6.96
C LEU A 13 -1.10 -3.24 -5.75
N GLY A 14 -1.85 -2.69 -4.79
CA GLY A 14 -2.39 -3.43 -3.65
C GLY A 14 -3.36 -4.55 -4.05
N LEU A 15 -4.18 -4.33 -5.09
CA LEU A 15 -5.08 -5.36 -5.62
C LEU A 15 -4.33 -6.44 -6.40
N LEU A 16 -3.39 -6.05 -7.26
CA LEU A 16 -2.51 -6.99 -7.98
C LEU A 16 -1.68 -7.83 -7.00
N ALA A 17 -1.14 -7.18 -5.97
CA ALA A 17 -0.45 -7.81 -4.87
C ALA A 17 -1.31 -8.84 -4.14
N ALA A 18 -2.54 -8.49 -3.77
CA ALA A 18 -3.47 -9.41 -3.13
C ALA A 18 -3.68 -10.69 -3.96
N ARG A 19 -3.73 -10.55 -5.30
CA ARG A 19 -3.85 -11.68 -6.23
C ARG A 19 -2.57 -12.52 -6.29
N ILE A 20 -1.40 -11.88 -6.31
CA ILE A 20 -0.09 -12.55 -6.32
C ILE A 20 0.15 -13.27 -4.99
N LEU A 21 -0.18 -12.64 -3.86
CA LEU A 21 -0.04 -13.19 -2.51
C LEU A 21 -0.72 -14.54 -2.34
N ARG A 22 -1.87 -14.77 -2.98
CA ARG A 22 -2.55 -16.08 -2.94
C ARG A 22 -1.72 -17.23 -3.52
N ARG A 23 -0.69 -16.94 -4.33
CA ARG A 23 0.21 -17.94 -4.92
C ARG A 23 1.49 -18.13 -4.12
N VAL A 24 1.79 -17.28 -3.15
CA VAL A 24 3.04 -17.31 -2.39
C VAL A 24 2.79 -17.89 -1.00
N LYS A 25 3.67 -18.78 -0.52
CA LYS A 25 3.53 -19.45 0.80
C LYS A 25 3.78 -18.51 2.01
N PHE A 26 3.71 -17.20 1.85
CA PHE A 26 3.94 -16.25 2.94
C PHE A 26 2.66 -16.03 3.76
N PRO A 27 2.79 -15.73 5.07
CA PRO A 27 1.68 -15.19 5.85
C PRO A 27 1.15 -13.93 5.16
N ALA A 28 -0.18 -13.83 5.03
CA ALA A 28 -0.83 -12.75 4.30
C ALA A 28 -0.36 -11.37 4.78
N VAL A 29 -0.27 -11.17 6.09
CA VAL A 29 0.16 -9.91 6.71
C VAL A 29 1.58 -9.51 6.31
N THR A 30 2.54 -10.43 6.36
CA THR A 30 3.95 -10.17 6.00
C THR A 30 4.07 -9.72 4.55
N ALA A 31 3.29 -10.36 3.68
CA ALA A 31 3.38 -10.10 2.27
C ALA A 31 2.70 -8.77 1.89
N TYR A 32 1.64 -8.35 2.58
CA TYR A 32 1.10 -6.98 2.46
C TYR A 32 2.08 -5.92 2.96
N LEU A 33 2.77 -6.17 4.08
CA LEU A 33 3.79 -5.26 4.63
C LEU A 33 4.98 -5.09 3.69
N LEU A 34 5.54 -6.20 3.20
CA LEU A 34 6.65 -6.17 2.24
C LEU A 34 6.28 -5.39 0.98
N LEU A 35 5.05 -5.60 0.48
CA LEU A 35 4.60 -4.87 -0.69
C LEU A 35 4.49 -3.38 -0.39
N GLY A 36 3.85 -3.00 0.73
CA GLY A 36 3.78 -1.61 1.18
C GLY A 36 5.14 -0.92 1.28
N VAL A 37 6.17 -1.63 1.75
CA VAL A 37 7.56 -1.13 1.79
C VAL A 37 8.14 -0.94 0.38
N VAL A 38 7.91 -1.88 -0.53
CA VAL A 38 8.39 -1.82 -1.92
C VAL A 38 7.72 -0.70 -2.72
N ILE A 39 6.40 -0.52 -2.60
CA ILE A 39 5.70 0.61 -3.26
C ILE A 39 5.87 1.94 -2.53
N GLY A 40 6.29 1.90 -1.28
CA GLY A 40 6.55 3.08 -0.45
C GLY A 40 7.64 4.01 -1.01
N PRO A 41 7.76 5.21 -0.42
CA PRO A 41 8.70 6.23 -0.90
C PRO A 41 10.17 5.80 -0.82
N GLY A 42 10.51 4.85 0.06
CA GLY A 42 11.89 4.38 0.26
C GLY A 42 12.42 3.43 -0.81
N VAL A 43 11.56 2.89 -1.70
CA VAL A 43 11.98 1.94 -2.75
C VAL A 43 11.52 2.41 -4.13
N LEU A 44 10.20 2.40 -4.40
CA LEU A 44 9.66 2.79 -5.71
C LEU A 44 9.21 4.26 -5.79
N GLY A 45 9.03 4.96 -4.67
CA GLY A 45 8.63 6.38 -4.72
C GLY A 45 7.16 6.61 -5.12
N LEU A 46 6.35 5.56 -5.23
CA LEU A 46 5.00 5.63 -5.82
C LEU A 46 3.95 6.18 -4.85
N VAL A 47 4.26 6.23 -3.56
CA VAL A 47 3.38 6.74 -2.51
C VAL A 47 3.71 8.21 -2.24
N ALA A 48 2.75 9.09 -2.49
CA ALA A 48 2.88 10.52 -2.25
C ALA A 48 2.79 10.84 -0.74
N GLY A 49 3.58 11.80 -0.28
CA GLY A 49 3.60 12.26 1.12
C GLY A 49 2.22 12.53 1.74
N PRO A 50 1.29 13.23 1.05
CA PRO A 50 -0.05 13.47 1.58
C PRO A 50 -0.86 12.20 1.87
N VAL A 51 -0.57 11.09 1.19
CA VAL A 51 -1.23 9.80 1.42
C VAL A 51 -0.71 9.13 2.68
N LEU A 52 0.58 9.33 3.01
CA LEU A 52 1.17 8.87 4.26
C LEU A 52 0.61 9.68 5.44
N ASP A 53 0.45 10.99 5.28
CA ASP A 53 -0.16 11.84 6.31
C ASP A 53 -1.61 11.41 6.61
N ALA A 54 -2.36 10.99 5.58
CA ALA A 54 -3.72 10.46 5.73
C ALA A 54 -3.77 9.04 6.32
N SER A 55 -2.68 8.27 6.33
CA SER A 55 -2.70 6.88 6.78
C SER A 55 -2.99 6.74 8.27
N GLY A 56 -2.67 7.76 9.08
CA GLY A 56 -3.04 7.82 10.49
C GLY A 56 -4.56 7.84 10.68
N SER A 57 -5.27 8.65 9.90
CA SER A 57 -6.74 8.73 9.91
C SER A 57 -7.37 7.41 9.44
N ILE A 58 -6.82 6.80 8.38
CA ILE A 58 -7.29 5.49 7.90
C ILE A 58 -7.10 4.42 8.97
N SER A 59 -5.95 4.40 9.65
CA SER A 59 -5.67 3.43 10.72
C SER A 59 -6.65 3.59 11.88
N ASN A 60 -6.99 4.83 12.25
CA ASN A 60 -7.98 5.09 13.30
C ASN A 60 -9.38 4.57 12.91
N ILE A 61 -9.78 4.70 11.64
CA ILE A 61 -11.06 4.17 11.14
C ILE A 61 -11.07 2.64 11.11
N VAL A 62 -9.95 2.01 10.76
CA VAL A 62 -9.84 0.54 10.64
C VAL A 62 -9.74 -0.14 12.01
N LEU A 63 -9.13 0.53 13.00
CA LEU A 63 -8.93 0.00 14.35
C LEU A 63 -10.04 0.37 15.34
N SER A 64 -10.92 1.31 14.99
CA SER A 64 -12.13 1.65 15.75
C SER A 64 -13.25 0.64 15.50
#